data_AF-A0A7S3WV36-F1
#
_entry.id   AF-A0A7S3WV36-F1
#
_cell.length_a   1.000
_cell.length_b   1.000
_cell.length_c   1.000
_cell.angle_alpha   90.00
_cell.angle_beta   90.00
_cell.angle_gamma   90.00
#
_symmetry.space_group_name_H-M   'P 1'
#
loop_
_entity.id
_entity.type
_entity.pdbx_description
1 polymer ?
#
loop_
_entity_poly.entity_id
_entity_poly.type
_entity_poly.pdbx_seq_one_letter_code
_entity_poly.pdbx_strand_id
1 'polypeptide(L)'
;MLTSALESLYEDRIKPLANYVKGRLKERSCPEAIVKSFVELYAQHSDLYAVQQPAQGSGADEATILFQKEPDWFKGWVDIDAPDDPYDEELWDELAKFLDGEHTFAGGRYGMARELMQRNLPFLAKHSLGEVCHIVQLAIQHRRLIVYHRKMLKPIQTVLCQLSPSNGGGAGPAPEGEEIKDMDDLCGVLFRMLVHHPQGIRLCRMKQMIKHEFCRKLSEMAFQCTKLIELFNQEPLAATFVLDTENDGKSIYVRLGNPETFSDPIKKIYQQAQSTEAKQQAATASQ
;
A
#
# COMPACT_ATOMS: atom_id res chain seq x y z
N MET A 1 5.65 -17.70 -29.62
CA MET A 1 4.91 -16.83 -28.66
C MET A 1 5.08 -17.29 -27.22
N LEU A 2 4.87 -18.58 -26.91
CA LEU A 2 5.16 -19.17 -25.59
C LEU A 2 6.63 -18.98 -25.19
N THR A 3 7.58 -19.45 -26.01
CA THR A 3 9.03 -19.27 -25.77
C THR A 3 9.37 -17.82 -25.45
N SER A 4 8.96 -16.89 -26.31
CA SER A 4 9.31 -15.48 -26.12
C SER A 4 8.64 -14.85 -24.89
N ALA A 5 7.47 -15.32 -24.46
CA ALA A 5 6.86 -14.87 -23.20
C ALA A 5 7.67 -15.37 -21.99
N LEU A 6 8.15 -16.61 -22.04
CA LEU A 6 9.01 -17.18 -21.01
C LEU A 6 10.40 -16.53 -21.01
N GLU A 7 11.04 -16.37 -22.17
CA GLU A 7 12.31 -15.65 -22.35
C GLU A 7 12.24 -14.25 -21.73
N SER A 8 11.15 -13.51 -21.97
CA SER A 8 11.01 -12.17 -21.37
C SER A 8 11.01 -12.19 -19.83
N LEU A 9 10.50 -13.26 -19.19
CA LEU A 9 10.57 -13.39 -17.73
C LEU A 9 11.99 -13.73 -17.26
N TYR A 10 12.75 -14.50 -18.04
CA TYR A 10 14.17 -14.75 -17.76
C TYR A 10 15.02 -13.48 -17.93
N GLU A 11 14.79 -12.70 -18.99
CA GLU A 11 15.42 -11.39 -19.21
C GLU A 11 15.10 -10.42 -18.07
N ASP A 12 13.85 -10.41 -17.63
CA ASP A 12 13.38 -9.61 -16.49
C ASP A 12 13.83 -10.17 -15.13
N ARG A 13 14.43 -11.35 -15.09
CA ARG A 13 14.81 -12.08 -13.87
C ARG A 13 13.65 -12.29 -12.89
N ILE A 14 12.41 -12.40 -13.41
CA ILE A 14 11.19 -12.67 -12.66
C ILE A 14 10.89 -14.17 -12.73
N LYS A 15 10.79 -14.83 -11.57
CA LYS A 15 10.51 -16.26 -11.51
C LYS A 15 9.19 -16.59 -12.24
N PRO A 16 9.16 -17.52 -13.22
CA PRO A 16 8.01 -17.70 -14.08
C PRO A 16 6.95 -18.58 -13.41
N LEU A 17 6.32 -18.02 -12.38
CA LEU A 17 5.11 -18.56 -11.78
C LEU A 17 3.94 -18.42 -12.75
N ALA A 18 2.94 -19.29 -12.61
CA ALA A 18 1.77 -19.35 -13.48
C ALA A 18 1.09 -17.97 -13.64
N ASN A 19 0.97 -17.18 -12.57
CA ASN A 19 0.42 -15.84 -12.61
C ASN A 19 1.23 -14.86 -13.49
N TYR A 20 2.56 -14.85 -13.39
CA TYR A 20 3.44 -13.97 -14.16
C TYR A 20 3.49 -14.37 -15.62
N VAL A 21 3.54 -15.69 -15.90
CA VAL A 21 3.47 -16.21 -17.28
C VAL A 21 2.13 -15.84 -17.91
N LYS A 22 1.02 -16.03 -17.20
CA LYS A 22 -0.32 -15.60 -17.65
C LYS A 22 -0.38 -14.09 -17.90
N GLY A 23 0.22 -13.29 -17.03
CA GLY A 23 0.35 -11.84 -17.18
C GLY A 23 1.06 -11.47 -18.49
N ARG A 24 2.23 -12.07 -18.74
CA ARG A 24 3.01 -11.83 -19.97
C ARG A 24 2.29 -12.24 -21.24
N LEU A 25 1.58 -13.36 -21.22
CA LEU A 25 0.79 -13.80 -22.37
C LEU A 25 -0.35 -12.80 -22.68
N LYS A 26 -1.01 -12.28 -21.65
CA LYS A 26 -2.04 -11.24 -21.80
C LYS A 26 -1.47 -9.93 -22.35
N GLU A 27 -0.34 -9.47 -21.81
CA GLU A 27 0.31 -8.24 -22.27
C GLU A 27 0.73 -8.33 -23.75
N ARG A 28 1.06 -9.53 -24.23
CA ARG A 28 1.41 -9.80 -25.62
C ARG A 28 0.19 -10.03 -26.52
N SER A 29 -1.01 -9.73 -26.04
CA SER A 29 -2.27 -9.91 -26.77
C SER A 29 -2.49 -11.34 -27.27
N CYS A 30 -2.02 -12.35 -26.52
CA CYS A 30 -2.27 -13.75 -26.88
C CYS A 30 -3.77 -14.06 -26.81
N PRO A 31 -4.30 -14.91 -27.73
CA PRO A 31 -5.69 -15.36 -27.70
C PRO A 31 -6.08 -15.93 -26.34
N GLU A 32 -7.30 -15.62 -25.88
CA GLU A 32 -7.78 -16.06 -24.57
C GLU A 32 -7.77 -17.59 -24.41
N ALA A 33 -7.97 -18.34 -25.49
CA ALA A 33 -7.85 -19.79 -25.52
C ALA A 33 -6.44 -20.27 -25.10
N ILE A 34 -5.39 -19.60 -25.60
CA ILE A 34 -3.99 -19.90 -25.22
C ILE A 34 -3.75 -19.51 -23.76
N VAL A 35 -4.25 -18.35 -23.32
CA VAL A 35 -4.10 -17.87 -21.93
C VAL A 35 -4.82 -18.76 -20.92
N LYS A 36 -5.89 -19.47 -21.33
CA LYS A 36 -6.62 -20.43 -20.47
C LYS A 36 -5.88 -21.76 -20.36
N SER A 37 -5.33 -22.26 -21.46
CA SER A 37 -4.68 -23.58 -21.51
C SER A 37 -3.14 -23.52 -21.54
N PHE A 38 -2.54 -22.38 -21.18
CA PHE A 38 -1.09 -22.17 -21.33
C PHE A 38 -0.25 -23.22 -20.60
N VAL A 39 -0.64 -23.64 -19.40
CA VAL A 39 0.10 -24.64 -18.61
C VAL A 39 0.16 -25.98 -19.35
N GLU A 40 -0.96 -26.42 -19.93
CA GLU A 40 -1.03 -27.65 -20.72
C GLU A 40 -0.21 -27.53 -22.00
N LEU A 41 -0.26 -26.36 -22.66
CA LEU A 41 0.54 -26.10 -23.86
C LEU A 41 2.05 -26.15 -23.57
N TYR A 42 2.51 -25.60 -22.45
CA TYR A 42 3.90 -25.75 -22.02
C TYR A 42 4.24 -27.21 -21.69
N ALA A 43 3.33 -27.93 -21.04
CA ALA A 43 3.54 -29.35 -20.69
C ALA A 43 3.59 -30.28 -21.93
N GLN A 44 2.91 -29.93 -23.02
CA GLN A 44 2.97 -30.66 -24.30
C GLN A 44 4.35 -30.57 -24.98
N HIS A 45 5.12 -29.54 -24.67
CA HIS A 45 6.47 -29.30 -25.20
C HIS A 45 7.54 -29.57 -24.14
N SER A 46 7.52 -30.78 -23.57
CA SER A 46 8.44 -31.20 -22.50
C SER A 46 9.90 -31.33 -22.93
N ASP A 47 10.16 -31.28 -24.24
CA ASP A 47 11.50 -31.20 -24.82
C ASP A 47 12.17 -29.83 -24.59
N LEU A 48 11.35 -28.77 -24.45
CA LEU A 48 11.82 -27.39 -24.27
C LEU A 48 11.49 -26.81 -22.90
N TYR A 49 10.42 -27.27 -22.25
CA TYR A 49 9.95 -26.69 -21.00
C TYR A 49 9.77 -27.73 -19.89
N ALA A 50 10.11 -27.32 -18.67
CA ALA A 50 9.82 -28.05 -17.45
C ALA A 50 8.67 -27.35 -16.71
N VAL A 51 7.51 -28.03 -16.63
CA VAL A 51 6.38 -27.56 -15.83
C VAL A 51 6.41 -28.24 -14.47
N GLN A 52 6.72 -27.47 -13.43
CA GLN A 52 6.76 -27.94 -12.05
C GLN A 52 5.43 -27.59 -11.38
N GLN A 53 4.63 -28.60 -11.06
CA GLN A 53 3.42 -28.39 -10.27
C GLN A 53 3.78 -28.18 -8.79
N PRO A 54 3.00 -27.38 -8.05
CA PRO A 54 3.20 -27.24 -6.62
C PRO A 54 3.05 -28.61 -5.96
N ALA A 55 4.03 -29.00 -5.14
CA ALA A 55 3.94 -30.20 -4.34
C ALA A 55 2.79 -30.03 -3.33
N GLN A 56 1.94 -31.06 -3.18
CA GLN A 56 0.88 -31.04 -2.17
C GLN A 56 1.53 -30.79 -0.78
N GLY A 57 1.25 -29.62 -0.19
CA GLY A 57 1.74 -29.23 1.13
C GLY A 57 2.88 -28.22 1.19
N SER A 58 3.42 -27.73 0.06
CA SER A 58 4.54 -26.77 0.08
C SER A 58 4.15 -25.28 0.22
N GLY A 59 2.86 -24.96 0.39
CA GLY A 59 2.38 -23.57 0.49
C GLY A 59 2.52 -22.74 -0.79
N ALA A 60 3.13 -23.29 -1.85
CA ALA A 60 3.13 -22.72 -3.18
C ALA A 60 1.80 -23.09 -3.86
N ASP A 61 0.99 -22.11 -4.20
CA ASP A 61 -0.36 -22.33 -4.77
C ASP A 61 -0.36 -22.34 -6.32
N GLU A 62 0.82 -22.20 -6.94
CA GLU A 62 0.95 -21.97 -8.38
C GLU A 62 2.05 -22.83 -9.03
N ALA A 63 1.80 -23.27 -10.26
CA ALA A 63 2.79 -23.98 -11.08
C ALA A 63 3.92 -23.04 -11.52
N THR A 64 5.14 -23.58 -11.61
CA THR A 64 6.30 -22.86 -12.15
C THR A 64 6.65 -23.45 -13.52
N ILE A 65 6.87 -22.59 -14.52
CA ILE A 65 7.17 -22.99 -15.90
C ILE A 65 8.60 -22.54 -16.20
N LEU A 66 9.50 -23.47 -16.48
CA LEU A 66 10.92 -23.18 -16.70
C LEU A 66 11.37 -23.70 -18.07
N PHE A 67 12.50 -23.22 -18.57
CA PHE A 67 13.19 -23.89 -19.66
C PHE A 67 13.82 -25.20 -19.18
N GLN A 68 13.80 -26.23 -20.04
CA GLN A 68 14.44 -27.50 -19.77
C GLN A 68 15.96 -27.34 -19.61
N LYS A 69 16.55 -26.44 -20.40
CA LYS A 69 17.94 -25.98 -20.26
C LYS A 69 17.92 -24.49 -19.98
N GLU A 70 18.48 -24.08 -18.84
CA GLU A 70 18.61 -22.65 -18.52
C GLU A 70 19.51 -21.95 -19.55
N PRO A 71 19.14 -20.75 -20.03
CA PRO A 71 19.97 -20.00 -20.96
C PRO A 71 21.31 -19.59 -20.34
N ASP A 72 22.39 -19.66 -21.11
CA ASP A 72 23.75 -19.36 -20.60
C ASP A 72 23.94 -17.90 -20.14
N TRP A 73 23.09 -16.98 -20.60
CA TRP A 73 23.08 -15.57 -20.23
C TRP A 73 22.28 -15.27 -18.95
N PHE A 74 21.57 -16.25 -18.40
CA PHE A 74 20.71 -16.06 -17.24
C PHE A 74 21.52 -15.93 -15.94
N LYS A 75 21.27 -14.87 -15.17
CA LYS A 75 22.01 -14.53 -13.94
C LYS A 75 21.29 -14.91 -12.65
N GLY A 76 20.25 -15.75 -12.73
CA GLY A 76 19.42 -16.10 -11.58
C GLY A 76 18.26 -15.14 -11.33
N TRP A 77 17.28 -15.61 -10.56
CA TRP A 77 16.07 -14.88 -10.20
C TRP A 77 16.33 -13.79 -9.16
N VAL A 78 15.58 -12.70 -9.25
CA VAL A 78 15.57 -11.66 -8.22
C VAL A 78 14.49 -12.00 -7.19
N ASP A 79 14.86 -11.99 -5.92
CA ASP A 79 13.89 -12.02 -4.82
C ASP A 79 13.40 -10.60 -4.55
N ILE A 80 12.15 -10.34 -4.92
CA ILE A 80 11.54 -9.00 -4.80
C ILE A 80 11.30 -8.63 -3.34
N ASP A 81 11.14 -9.61 -2.45
CA ASP A 81 10.85 -9.38 -1.03
C ASP A 81 12.11 -9.44 -0.16
N ALA A 82 13.30 -9.56 -0.77
CA ALA A 82 14.56 -9.48 -0.05
C ALA A 82 14.71 -8.10 0.64
N PRO A 83 15.20 -8.06 1.90
CA PRO A 83 15.38 -6.80 2.61
C PRO A 83 16.71 -6.11 2.31
N ASP A 84 17.59 -6.78 1.56
CA ASP A 84 18.94 -6.29 1.27
C ASP A 84 18.90 -5.22 0.17
N ASP A 85 19.67 -4.14 0.34
CA ASP A 85 19.72 -3.01 -0.59
C ASP A 85 21.07 -2.99 -1.33
N PRO A 86 21.20 -3.72 -2.46
CA PRO A 86 22.44 -3.77 -3.23
C PRO A 86 22.58 -2.58 -4.21
N TYR A 87 21.69 -1.60 -4.17
CA TYR A 87 21.64 -0.51 -5.15
C TYR A 87 22.41 0.72 -4.66
N ASP A 88 23.10 1.39 -5.59
CA ASP A 88 23.91 2.58 -5.30
C ASP A 88 23.04 3.76 -4.82
N GLU A 89 23.55 4.60 -3.91
CA GLU A 89 22.84 5.83 -3.47
C GLU A 89 22.52 6.79 -4.62
N GLU A 90 23.36 6.83 -5.67
CA GLU A 90 23.10 7.64 -6.87
C GLU A 90 21.78 7.24 -7.56
N LEU A 91 21.45 5.95 -7.58
CA LEU A 91 20.17 5.47 -8.12
C LEU A 91 19.01 5.99 -7.28
N TRP A 92 19.15 5.97 -5.96
CA TRP A 92 18.13 6.43 -5.04
C TRP A 92 17.90 7.94 -5.13
N ASP A 93 18.97 8.72 -5.27
CA ASP A 93 18.90 10.16 -5.48
C ASP A 93 18.18 10.51 -6.79
N GLU A 94 18.51 9.84 -7.90
CA GLU A 94 17.84 10.05 -9.18
C GLU A 94 16.38 9.59 -9.14
N LEU A 95 16.08 8.48 -8.46
CA LEU A 95 14.70 8.04 -8.24
C LEU A 95 13.92 9.05 -7.40
N ALA A 96 14.51 9.57 -6.33
CA ALA A 96 13.88 10.58 -5.47
C ALA A 96 13.59 11.88 -6.25
N LYS A 97 14.57 12.37 -7.04
CA LYS A 97 14.39 13.52 -7.95
C LYS A 97 13.27 13.28 -8.96
N PHE A 98 13.23 12.08 -9.55
CA PHE A 98 12.16 11.72 -10.46
C PHE A 98 10.79 11.69 -9.76
N LEU A 99 10.73 11.26 -8.50
CA LEU A 99 9.50 11.21 -7.70
C LEU A 99 9.09 12.57 -7.09
N ASP A 100 9.90 13.62 -7.23
CA ASP A 100 9.63 14.97 -6.70
C ASP A 100 8.49 15.71 -7.45
N GLY A 101 7.85 15.04 -8.42
CA GLY A 101 6.67 15.53 -9.15
C GLY A 101 5.35 14.89 -8.70
N GLU A 102 4.26 15.27 -9.38
CA GLU A 102 2.96 14.62 -9.20
C GLU A 102 2.91 13.31 -10.01
N HIS A 103 3.16 12.19 -9.34
CA HIS A 103 3.12 10.87 -9.95
C HIS A 103 2.13 9.94 -9.25
N THR A 104 1.42 9.15 -10.03
CA THR A 104 0.48 8.16 -9.54
C THR A 104 0.61 6.92 -10.40
N PHE A 105 0.98 5.81 -9.77
CA PHE A 105 1.25 4.54 -10.43
C PHE A 105 0.14 3.54 -10.10
N ALA A 106 -0.47 2.96 -11.12
CA ALA A 106 -1.46 1.90 -10.97
C ALA A 106 -0.82 0.51 -11.04
N GLY A 107 -1.53 -0.53 -10.58
CA GLY A 107 -1.07 -1.92 -10.73
C GLY A 107 -0.02 -2.38 -9.70
N GLY A 108 0.12 -1.66 -8.59
CA GLY A 108 1.01 -2.03 -7.48
C GLY A 108 2.49 -2.05 -7.87
N ARG A 109 3.29 -2.87 -7.18
CA ARG A 109 4.76 -2.94 -7.36
C ARG A 109 5.17 -3.17 -8.81
N TYR A 110 4.56 -4.19 -9.43
CA TYR A 110 4.83 -4.56 -10.82
C TYR A 110 4.37 -3.48 -11.80
N GLY A 111 3.17 -2.92 -11.61
CA GLY A 111 2.66 -1.86 -12.47
C GLY A 111 3.53 -0.60 -12.44
N MET A 112 3.98 -0.19 -11.25
CA MET A 112 4.93 0.92 -11.11
C MET A 112 6.28 0.59 -11.77
N ALA A 113 6.85 -0.57 -11.50
CA ALA A 113 8.12 -0.97 -12.11
C ALA A 113 8.06 -0.98 -13.64
N ARG A 114 6.94 -1.44 -14.21
CA ARG A 114 6.68 -1.39 -15.66
C ARG A 114 6.62 0.05 -16.17
N GLU A 115 5.91 0.93 -15.46
CA GLU A 115 5.81 2.33 -15.85
C GLU A 115 7.17 3.04 -15.80
N LEU A 116 7.98 2.78 -14.76
CA LEU A 116 9.34 3.30 -14.63
C LEU A 116 10.23 2.84 -15.80
N MET A 117 10.15 1.56 -16.19
CA MET A 117 10.87 1.05 -17.35
C MET A 117 10.40 1.67 -18.66
N GLN A 118 9.09 1.86 -18.85
CA GLN A 118 8.53 2.48 -20.06
C GLN A 118 8.99 3.93 -20.25
N ARG A 119 9.31 4.63 -19.16
CA ARG A 119 9.85 6.00 -19.18
C ARG A 119 11.33 6.05 -19.60
N ASN A 120 11.98 4.90 -19.84
CA ASN A 120 13.37 4.78 -20.31
C ASN A 120 14.36 5.64 -19.50
N LEU A 121 14.25 5.56 -18.17
CA LEU A 121 15.06 6.35 -17.25
C LEU A 121 16.53 5.87 -17.27
N PRO A 122 17.52 6.75 -17.50
CA PRO A 122 18.93 6.33 -17.64
C PRO A 122 19.48 5.57 -16.43
N PHE A 123 19.08 5.95 -15.22
CA PHE A 123 19.53 5.30 -13.99
C PHE A 123 18.94 3.89 -13.80
N LEU A 124 17.84 3.55 -14.49
CA LEU A 124 17.25 2.21 -14.50
C LEU A 124 17.65 1.38 -15.73
N ALA A 125 18.37 1.96 -16.70
CA ALA A 125 18.67 1.29 -17.97
C ALA A 125 19.52 0.02 -17.80
N LYS A 126 20.31 -0.06 -16.72
CA LYS A 126 21.13 -1.25 -16.37
C LYS A 126 20.35 -2.33 -15.62
N HIS A 127 19.09 -2.08 -15.25
CA HIS A 127 18.30 -2.93 -14.39
C HIS A 127 17.18 -3.66 -15.15
N SER A 128 17.06 -4.96 -14.89
CA SER A 128 15.95 -5.81 -15.31
C SER A 128 14.65 -5.44 -14.58
N LEU A 129 13.48 -5.79 -15.13
CA LEU A 129 12.21 -5.46 -14.48
C LEU A 129 12.09 -6.05 -13.07
N GLY A 130 12.61 -7.25 -12.83
CA GLY A 130 12.65 -7.88 -11.51
C GLY A 130 13.47 -7.05 -10.52
N GLU A 131 14.62 -6.52 -10.95
CA GLU A 131 15.42 -5.58 -10.14
C GLU A 131 14.64 -4.28 -9.89
N VAL A 132 13.94 -3.74 -10.89
CA VAL A 132 13.11 -2.54 -10.70
C VAL A 132 11.93 -2.82 -9.75
N CYS A 133 11.35 -4.02 -9.77
CA CYS A 133 10.31 -4.43 -8.81
C CYS A 133 10.86 -4.49 -7.38
N HIS A 134 12.08 -5.00 -7.21
CA HIS A 134 12.79 -5.01 -5.94
C HIS A 134 13.14 -3.59 -5.47
N ILE A 135 13.63 -2.72 -6.37
CA ILE A 135 13.83 -1.29 -6.08
C ILE A 135 12.53 -0.65 -5.60
N VAL A 136 11.40 -0.89 -6.28
CA VAL A 136 10.09 -0.37 -5.85
C VAL A 136 9.69 -0.93 -4.47
N GLN A 137 9.98 -2.20 -4.18
CA GLN A 137 9.75 -2.80 -2.87
C GLN A 137 10.56 -2.10 -1.78
N LEU A 138 11.87 -1.95 -1.97
CA LEU A 138 12.76 -1.27 -1.03
C LEU A 138 12.38 0.21 -0.87
N ALA A 139 11.95 0.85 -1.94
CA ALA A 139 11.43 2.22 -1.92
C ALA A 139 10.17 2.37 -1.04
N ILE A 140 9.33 1.33 -0.98
CA ILE A 140 8.14 1.29 -0.12
C ILE A 140 8.51 0.97 1.34
N GLN A 141 9.33 -0.06 1.56
CA GLN A 141 9.55 -0.63 2.88
C GLN A 141 10.70 0.05 3.65
N HIS A 142 11.84 0.28 2.99
CA HIS A 142 13.08 0.71 3.64
C HIS A 142 13.34 2.20 3.43
N ARG A 143 13.30 2.69 2.18
CA ARG A 143 13.60 4.08 1.84
C ARG A 143 12.41 5.03 2.00
N ARG A 144 11.19 4.49 2.11
CA ARG A 144 9.92 5.23 2.33
C ARG A 144 9.66 6.36 1.31
N LEU A 145 10.13 6.20 0.09
CA LEU A 145 9.95 7.16 -1.01
C LEU A 145 8.54 7.09 -1.60
N ILE A 146 7.88 5.93 -1.51
CA ILE A 146 6.60 5.65 -2.17
C ILE A 146 5.65 4.99 -1.17
N VAL A 147 4.36 5.32 -1.23
CA VAL A 147 3.32 4.76 -0.37
C VAL A 147 2.11 4.27 -1.18
N TYR A 148 1.47 3.21 -0.69
CA TYR A 148 0.17 2.79 -1.19
C TYR A 148 -0.92 3.76 -0.71
N HIS A 149 -1.59 4.42 -1.65
CA HIS A 149 -2.74 5.27 -1.41
C HIS A 149 -3.88 4.91 -2.38
N ARG A 150 -5.06 4.55 -1.85
CA ARG A 150 -6.25 4.18 -2.65
C ARG A 150 -5.97 3.14 -3.75
N LYS A 151 -5.23 2.07 -3.44
CA LYS A 151 -4.79 0.99 -4.36
C LYS A 151 -3.77 1.42 -5.43
N MET A 152 -3.23 2.64 -5.35
CA MET A 152 -2.20 3.16 -6.24
C MET A 152 -0.92 3.40 -5.44
N LEU A 153 0.22 3.41 -6.12
CA LEU A 153 1.50 3.83 -5.54
C LEU A 153 1.72 5.30 -5.87
N LYS A 154 2.06 6.09 -4.86
CA LYS A 154 2.35 7.52 -5.02
C LYS A 154 3.65 7.89 -4.30
N PRO A 155 4.44 8.84 -4.82
CA PRO A 155 5.51 9.44 -4.06
C PRO A 155 4.98 9.94 -2.72
N ILE A 156 5.77 9.73 -1.66
CA ILE A 156 5.41 10.22 -0.33
C ILE A 156 5.21 11.74 -0.37
N GLN A 157 6.03 12.46 -1.13
CA GLN A 157 5.96 13.91 -1.26
C GLN A 157 4.65 14.39 -1.89
N THR A 158 4.11 13.68 -2.88
CA THR A 158 2.78 14.00 -3.45
C THR A 158 1.66 13.84 -2.42
N VAL A 159 1.73 12.81 -1.56
CA VAL A 159 0.75 12.59 -0.48
C VAL A 159 0.92 13.61 0.65
N LEU A 160 2.15 14.03 0.94
CA LEU A 160 2.47 15.05 1.96
C LEU A 160 2.12 16.48 1.50
N CYS A 161 2.35 16.82 0.23
CA CYS A 161 2.01 18.12 -0.35
C CYS A 161 0.50 18.32 -0.50
N GLN A 162 -0.27 17.26 -0.77
CA GLN A 162 -1.74 17.31 -0.77
C GLN A 162 -2.34 17.54 0.65
N LEU A 163 -1.51 17.46 1.70
CA LEU A 163 -1.91 17.67 3.10
C LEU A 163 -1.43 19.00 3.70
N SER A 164 -0.68 19.82 2.95
CA SER A 164 -0.18 21.12 3.44
C SER A 164 -0.53 22.26 2.47
N PRO A 165 -1.35 23.26 2.85
CA PRO A 165 -1.35 24.54 2.17
C PRO A 165 -0.01 25.24 2.43
N SER A 166 0.65 25.66 1.36
CA SER A 166 1.83 26.53 1.25
C SER A 166 2.32 27.23 2.54
N ASN A 167 3.55 26.95 2.98
CA ASN A 167 4.63 27.95 3.08
C ASN A 167 5.91 27.42 3.75
N GLY A 168 7.01 27.52 3.00
CA GLY A 168 8.33 27.99 3.43
C GLY A 168 8.95 27.55 4.76
N GLY A 169 9.99 26.71 4.64
CA GLY A 169 11.30 26.98 5.23
C GLY A 169 11.59 26.42 6.63
N GLY A 170 12.66 25.62 6.73
CA GLY A 170 13.37 25.39 8.00
C GLY A 170 13.69 23.94 8.29
N ALA A 171 14.98 23.63 8.32
CA ALA A 171 15.56 22.32 8.61
C ALA A 171 15.30 21.83 10.05
N GLY A 172 15.06 20.53 10.21
CA GLY A 172 15.02 19.83 11.49
C GLY A 172 14.70 18.33 11.32
N PRO A 173 15.21 17.43 12.18
CA PRO A 173 15.03 15.99 12.02
C PRO A 173 13.64 15.51 12.48
N ALA A 174 12.98 14.74 11.61
CA ALA A 174 11.79 13.88 11.81
C ALA A 174 10.48 14.56 12.29
N PRO A 175 9.32 13.96 11.96
CA PRO A 175 8.76 13.06 12.97
C PRO A 175 8.14 11.80 12.36
N GLU A 176 8.36 10.67 13.03
CA GLU A 176 7.37 9.60 13.04
C GLU A 176 5.99 10.22 13.30
N GLY A 177 4.97 9.85 12.51
CA GLY A 177 3.63 10.43 12.67
C GLY A 177 3.22 10.46 14.14
N GLU A 178 2.87 11.65 14.64
CA GLU A 178 2.68 11.90 16.07
C GLU A 178 1.80 10.80 16.69
N GLU A 179 2.29 10.15 17.75
CA GLU A 179 1.46 9.28 18.56
C GLU A 179 0.35 10.10 19.20
N ILE A 180 -0.82 9.48 19.35
CA ILE A 180 -1.95 10.11 20.04
C ILE A 180 -1.62 10.07 21.52
N LYS A 181 -1.46 11.26 22.13
CA LYS A 181 -0.84 11.40 23.45
C LYS A 181 -1.85 11.30 24.58
N ASP A 182 -3.10 11.66 24.33
CA ASP A 182 -4.17 11.71 25.32
C ASP A 182 -5.55 11.43 24.70
N MET A 183 -6.56 11.30 25.57
CA MET A 183 -7.92 10.96 25.19
C MET A 183 -8.64 12.10 24.44
N ASP A 184 -8.28 13.35 24.70
CA ASP A 184 -8.90 14.52 24.06
C ASP A 184 -8.48 14.61 22.59
N ASP A 185 -7.20 14.36 22.33
CA ASP A 185 -6.59 14.25 21.02
C ASP A 185 -7.18 13.06 20.23
N LEU A 186 -7.40 11.92 20.90
CA LEU A 186 -8.11 10.78 20.29
C LEU A 186 -9.55 11.13 19.92
N CYS A 187 -10.29 11.80 20.81
CA CYS A 187 -11.65 12.25 20.53
C CYS A 187 -11.70 13.21 19.35
N GLY A 188 -10.79 14.17 19.27
CA GLY A 188 -10.71 15.12 18.17
C GLY A 188 -10.44 14.45 16.82
N VAL A 189 -9.61 13.40 16.78
CA VAL A 189 -9.40 12.59 15.57
C VAL A 189 -10.67 11.81 15.20
N LEU A 190 -11.28 11.12 16.16
CA LEU A 190 -12.48 10.31 15.93
C LEU A 190 -13.68 11.13 15.48
N PHE A 191 -13.86 12.35 16.02
CA PHE A 191 -14.91 13.25 15.56
C PHE A 191 -14.75 13.62 14.10
N ARG A 192 -13.53 13.98 13.67
CA ARG A 192 -13.27 14.30 12.26
C ARG A 192 -13.51 13.10 11.35
N MET A 193 -13.10 11.91 11.77
CA MET A 193 -13.37 10.66 11.03
C MET A 193 -14.86 10.38 10.86
N LEU A 194 -15.64 10.55 11.93
CA LEU A 194 -17.07 10.23 11.93
C LEU A 194 -17.93 11.29 11.22
N VAL A 195 -17.42 12.50 11.02
CA VAL A 195 -18.05 13.50 10.13
C VAL A 195 -18.09 12.99 8.68
N HIS A 196 -17.02 12.34 8.21
CA HIS A 196 -16.97 11.73 6.85
C HIS A 196 -17.66 10.37 6.77
N HIS A 197 -17.89 9.73 7.91
CA HIS A 197 -18.45 8.39 8.00
C HIS A 197 -19.67 8.33 8.94
N PRO A 198 -20.82 8.92 8.53
CA PRO A 198 -22.03 8.97 9.37
C PRO A 198 -22.61 7.59 9.67
N GLN A 199 -22.37 6.58 8.82
CA GLN A 199 -22.75 5.19 9.08
C GLN A 199 -21.95 4.50 10.20
N GLY A 200 -20.87 5.12 10.70
CA GLY A 200 -19.94 4.53 11.65
C GLY A 200 -18.76 3.82 10.99
N ILE A 201 -17.73 3.57 11.81
CA ILE A 201 -16.46 2.98 11.38
C ILE A 201 -16.25 1.64 12.08
N ARG A 202 -15.79 0.62 11.35
CA ARG A 202 -15.45 -0.66 11.99
C ARG A 202 -14.26 -0.49 12.93
N LEU A 203 -14.40 -0.98 14.15
CA LEU A 203 -13.37 -0.90 15.19
C LEU A 203 -12.03 -1.50 14.71
N CYS A 204 -12.08 -2.65 14.01
CA CYS A 204 -10.88 -3.31 13.47
C CYS A 204 -10.13 -2.47 12.41
N ARG A 205 -10.81 -1.55 11.73
CA ARG A 205 -10.21 -0.66 10.71
C ARG A 205 -9.80 0.69 11.28
N MET A 206 -10.23 1.02 12.49
CA MET A 206 -10.03 2.35 13.07
C MET A 206 -8.55 2.74 13.17
N LYS A 207 -7.68 1.85 13.68
CA LYS A 207 -6.22 2.11 13.73
C LYS A 207 -5.65 2.41 12.35
N GLN A 208 -6.07 1.65 11.34
CA GLN A 208 -5.62 1.82 9.98
C GLN A 208 -6.11 3.16 9.42
N MET A 209 -7.35 3.55 9.71
CA MET A 209 -7.91 4.82 9.26
C MET A 209 -7.29 6.02 9.98
N ILE A 210 -7.05 5.95 11.30
CA ILE A 210 -6.33 7.02 12.02
C ILE A 210 -4.91 7.21 11.46
N LYS A 211 -4.22 6.10 11.17
CA LYS A 211 -2.90 6.14 10.52
C LYS A 211 -2.94 6.69 9.10
N HIS A 212 -3.98 6.39 8.34
CA HIS A 212 -4.07 6.73 6.91
C HIS A 212 -4.69 8.11 6.64
N GLU A 213 -5.65 8.54 7.46
CA GLU A 213 -6.37 9.81 7.28
C GLU A 213 -5.77 10.96 8.10
N PHE A 214 -5.17 10.65 9.26
CA PHE A 214 -4.64 11.67 10.16
C PHE A 214 -3.12 11.57 10.36
N CYS A 215 -2.47 10.58 9.73
CA CYS A 215 -1.03 10.31 9.91
C CYS A 215 -0.61 10.15 11.38
N ARG A 216 -1.53 9.74 12.26
CA ARG A 216 -1.28 9.52 13.70
C ARG A 216 -1.15 8.03 14.00
N LYS A 217 -0.35 7.69 15.02
CA LYS A 217 -0.28 6.31 15.54
C LYS A 217 -1.12 6.18 16.81
N LEU A 218 -2.02 5.19 16.83
CA LEU A 218 -2.75 4.79 18.03
C LEU A 218 -2.12 3.53 18.62
N SER A 219 -1.67 3.61 19.87
CA SER A 219 -1.06 2.50 20.62
C SER A 219 -1.88 2.23 21.88
N GLU A 220 -2.45 1.03 22.04
CA GLU A 220 -3.21 0.69 23.25
C GLU A 220 -2.36 0.74 24.52
N MET A 221 -1.06 0.48 24.40
CA MET A 221 -0.10 0.58 25.50
C MET A 221 -0.01 2.01 26.04
N ALA A 222 -0.16 3.03 25.18
CA ALA A 222 -0.21 4.42 25.61
C ALA A 222 -1.44 4.74 26.47
N PHE A 223 -2.52 3.97 26.31
CA PHE A 223 -3.79 4.10 27.04
C PHE A 223 -4.04 2.98 28.06
N GLN A 224 -2.98 2.22 28.41
CA GLN A 224 -3.02 1.12 29.38
C GLN A 224 -4.08 0.04 29.07
N CYS A 225 -4.39 -0.14 27.78
CA CYS A 225 -5.33 -1.15 27.31
C CYS A 225 -4.61 -2.30 26.61
N THR A 226 -5.21 -3.49 26.62
CA THR A 226 -4.70 -4.64 25.85
C THR A 226 -5.54 -4.90 24.59
N LYS A 227 -6.79 -4.42 24.59
CA LYS A 227 -7.71 -4.53 23.46
C LYS A 227 -8.25 -3.17 23.08
N LEU A 228 -8.34 -2.91 21.78
CA LEU A 228 -8.89 -1.66 21.23
C LEU A 228 -10.33 -1.36 21.70
N ILE A 229 -11.11 -2.39 22.03
CA ILE A 229 -12.46 -2.23 22.57
C ILE A 229 -12.47 -1.65 24.00
N GLU A 230 -11.44 -1.95 24.80
CA GLU A 230 -11.34 -1.48 26.20
C GLU A 230 -11.17 0.03 26.26
N LEU A 231 -10.51 0.60 25.25
CA LEU A 231 -10.32 2.04 25.10
C LEU A 231 -11.66 2.79 25.01
N PHE A 232 -12.67 2.19 24.37
CA PHE A 232 -14.03 2.75 24.30
C PHE A 232 -14.87 2.57 25.58
N ASN A 233 -14.40 1.78 26.53
CA ASN A 233 -15.02 1.67 27.85
C ASN A 233 -14.46 2.70 28.85
N GLN A 234 -13.43 3.47 28.46
CA GLN A 234 -12.85 4.53 29.29
C GLN A 234 -13.54 5.87 29.02
N GLU A 235 -13.63 6.71 30.04
CA GLU A 235 -14.00 8.12 29.85
C GLU A 235 -12.86 8.88 29.17
N PRO A 236 -13.15 9.83 28.27
CA PRO A 236 -14.47 10.33 27.87
C PRO A 236 -15.10 9.57 26.69
N LEU A 237 -14.42 8.58 26.12
CA LEU A 237 -14.84 7.87 24.91
C LEU A 237 -16.17 7.12 25.09
N ALA A 238 -16.37 6.47 26.25
CA ALA A 238 -17.60 5.73 26.58
C ALA A 238 -18.87 6.61 26.56
N ALA A 239 -18.74 7.88 26.95
CA ALA A 239 -19.85 8.85 26.95
C ALA A 239 -20.06 9.50 25.58
N THR A 240 -19.07 9.40 24.69
CA THR A 240 -18.98 10.17 23.44
C THR A 240 -19.26 9.32 22.20
N PHE A 241 -18.86 8.05 22.22
CA PHE A 241 -18.96 7.12 21.11
C PHE A 241 -19.75 5.88 21.50
N VAL A 242 -20.59 5.41 20.60
CA VAL A 242 -21.41 4.20 20.78
C VAL A 242 -20.79 3.06 20.00
N LEU A 243 -20.64 1.91 20.64
CA LEU A 243 -20.21 0.67 20.00
C LEU A 243 -21.42 -0.18 19.64
N ASP A 244 -21.74 -0.25 18.35
CA ASP A 244 -22.80 -1.10 17.82
C ASP A 244 -22.25 -2.44 17.32
N THR A 245 -22.89 -3.53 17.71
CA THR A 245 -22.63 -4.87 17.17
C THR A 245 -23.73 -5.22 16.17
N GLU A 246 -23.35 -5.49 14.92
CA GLU A 246 -24.31 -5.91 13.89
C GLU A 246 -24.79 -7.36 14.15
N ASN A 247 -25.91 -7.77 13.54
CA ASN A 247 -26.61 -9.06 13.77
C ASN A 247 -25.73 -10.35 13.69
N ASP A 248 -24.52 -10.28 13.13
CA ASP A 248 -23.55 -11.40 13.07
C ASP A 248 -22.67 -11.51 14.34
N GLY A 249 -22.76 -10.56 15.30
CA GLY A 249 -22.01 -10.55 16.57
C GLY A 249 -20.48 -10.42 16.44
N LYS A 250 -19.94 -10.44 15.20
CA LYS A 250 -18.50 -10.44 14.89
C LYS A 250 -17.96 -9.07 14.48
N SER A 251 -18.82 -8.14 14.07
CA SER A 251 -18.42 -6.82 13.59
C SER A 251 -18.89 -5.73 14.55
N ILE A 252 -17.91 -5.03 15.16
CA ILE A 252 -18.16 -3.88 16.05
C ILE A 252 -17.93 -2.59 15.25
N TYR A 253 -18.89 -1.68 15.31
CA TYR A 253 -18.83 -0.36 14.70
C TYR A 253 -18.80 0.71 15.77
N VAL A 254 -17.91 1.69 15.61
CA VAL A 254 -17.84 2.92 16.39
C VAL A 254 -18.72 3.96 15.69
N ARG A 255 -19.70 4.49 16.40
CA ARG A 255 -20.56 5.57 15.95
C ARG A 255 -20.48 6.75 16.90
N LEU A 256 -20.82 7.92 16.38
CA LEU A 256 -20.95 9.11 17.20
C LEU A 256 -22.17 8.96 18.11
N GLY A 257 -21.99 9.18 19.42
CA GLY A 257 -23.10 9.30 20.36
C GLY A 257 -23.87 10.60 20.18
N ASN A 258 -24.87 10.85 21.04
CA ASN A 258 -25.64 12.09 20.97
C ASN A 258 -24.76 13.29 21.37
N PRO A 259 -24.52 14.28 20.49
CA PRO A 259 -23.69 15.44 20.81
C PRO A 259 -24.23 16.30 21.95
N GLU A 260 -25.53 16.23 22.23
CA GLU A 260 -26.16 16.97 23.32
C GLU A 260 -25.79 16.41 24.70
N THR A 261 -25.45 15.12 24.78
CA THR A 261 -25.07 14.45 26.03
C THR A 261 -23.57 14.52 26.32
N PHE A 262 -22.77 15.10 25.43
CA PHE A 262 -21.34 15.28 25.65
C PHE A 262 -21.08 16.24 26.82
N SER A 263 -20.01 15.98 27.58
CA SER A 263 -19.54 16.90 28.61
C SER A 263 -19.04 18.21 27.97
N ASP A 264 -19.10 19.32 28.70
CA ASP A 264 -18.65 20.64 28.22
C ASP A 264 -17.24 20.66 27.59
N PRO A 265 -16.21 19.98 28.13
CA PRO A 265 -14.91 19.90 27.46
C PRO A 265 -14.97 19.16 26.12
N ILE A 266 -15.75 18.08 26.03
CA ILE A 266 -15.91 17.29 24.80
C ILE A 266 -16.74 18.03 23.76
N LYS A 267 -17.75 18.80 24.17
CA LYS A 267 -18.51 19.69 23.28
C LYS A 267 -17.62 20.71 22.60
N LYS A 268 -16.65 21.30 23.31
CA LYS A 268 -15.67 22.22 22.73
C LYS A 268 -14.79 21.53 21.68
N ILE A 269 -14.29 20.34 21.99
CA ILE A 269 -13.47 19.54 21.06
C ILE A 269 -14.28 19.16 19.81
N TYR A 270 -15.54 18.75 19.98
CA TYR A 270 -16.46 18.44 18.88
C TYR A 270 -16.71 19.65 17.97
N GLN A 271 -17.00 20.83 18.55
CA GLN A 271 -17.21 22.06 17.79
C GLN A 271 -15.94 22.53 17.06
N GLN A 272 -14.76 22.37 17.68
CA GLN A 272 -13.48 22.67 17.04
C GLN A 272 -13.18 21.73 15.87
N ALA A 273 -13.45 20.43 16.04
CA ALA A 273 -13.32 19.43 14.99
C ALA A 273 -14.21 19.75 13.78
N GLN A 274 -15.49 20.07 14.02
CA GLN A 274 -16.42 20.47 12.97
C GLN A 274 -16.01 21.77 12.26
N SER A 275 -15.56 22.77 13.02
CA SER A 275 -15.14 24.07 12.45
C SER A 275 -13.89 23.94 11.58
N THR A 276 -12.98 23.03 11.94
CA THR A 276 -11.77 22.75 11.17
C THR A 276 -12.12 22.06 9.85
N GLU A 277 -12.97 21.04 9.89
CA GLU A 277 -13.46 20.33 8.70
C GLU A 277 -14.27 21.25 7.77
N ALA A 278 -15.15 22.10 8.31
CA ALA A 278 -15.93 23.05 7.53
C ALA A 278 -15.05 24.06 6.77
N LYS A 279 -13.96 24.54 7.39
CA LYS A 279 -12.97 25.40 6.73
C LYS A 279 -12.21 24.66 5.63
N GLN A 280 -11.91 23.39 5.84
CA GLN A 280 -11.17 22.55 4.89
C GLN A 280 -12.02 22.19 3.66
N GLN A 281 -13.33 21.96 3.85
CA GLN A 281 -14.31 21.75 2.79
C GLN A 281 -14.63 23.04 2.01
N ALA A 282 -14.73 24.19 2.67
CA ALA A 282 -14.95 25.48 2.00
C ALA A 282 -13.75 25.90 1.13
N ALA A 283 -12.53 25.54 1.54
CA ALA A 283 -11.31 25.78 0.76
C ALA A 283 -11.22 24.89 -0.49
N THR A 284 -11.81 23.69 -0.48
CA THR A 284 -11.85 22.78 -1.62
C THR A 284 -13.00 23.06 -2.59
N ALA A 285 -14.08 23.70 -2.14
CA ALA A 285 -15.23 24.06 -2.98
C ALA A 285 -15.07 25.40 -3.74
N SER A 286 -14.03 26.19 -3.45
CA SER A 286 -13.75 27.47 -4.11
C SER A 286 -12.66 27.38 -5.20
N GLN A 287 -12.28 26.17 -5.62
CA GLN A 287 -11.37 25.89 -6.74
C GLN A 287 -12.11 25.19 -7.88
#